data_AF-A0A914YMJ7-F1
#
_entry.id   AF-A0A914YMJ7-F1
#
_cell.length_a   1.000
_cell.length_b   1.000
_cell.length_c   1.000
_cell.angle_alpha   90.00
_cell.angle_beta   90.00
_cell.angle_gamma   90.00
#
_symmetry.space_group_name_H-M   'P 1'
#
loop_
_entity.id
_entity.type
_entity.pdbx_description
1 polymer ?
#
loop_
_entity_poly.entity_id
_entity_poly.type
_entity_poly.pdbx_seq_one_letter_code
_entity_poly.pdbx_strand_id
1 'polypeptide(L)'
;MIRVFPNWIINVQDGRIMNRIFRDLEPVLQAHEKIRNELAELAATWDSRNPNLAAVLLKNLENLKLCLPFLILKEKYVKDFMASMIKYNEFSKVVKEFESKMLNNPAEYESTLFGAMTFQCPKRPISKEGISFADQLGMVHQNFLRYKLFITQYLSFLDASSVEEMALMKEVLEKLDVIVDDVNFQLDEPCQRVFCVEISSKMKKLNVDILKPDVKLIGHLKVKKQCKNKLAERELILFSDVIIVSHLNYSSIRQIDLLEMQIECEVGAEKGKWLFLNATENPTSIMFASESERNEWKKKIHKAQIDLRDQRYESRDKPSSPTMEQKQVHGQLL
;
A
#
# COMPACT_ATOMS: atom_id res chain seq x y z
N MET A 1 11.60 19.40 -0.10
CA MET A 1 10.70 19.20 -1.27
C MET A 1 9.36 19.94 -1.11
N ILE A 2 8.84 20.17 0.10
CA ILE A 2 7.51 20.81 0.31
C ILE A 2 7.53 22.33 0.44
N ARG A 3 8.69 22.96 0.74
CA ARG A 3 8.77 24.37 1.14
C ARG A 3 8.41 25.42 0.07
N VAL A 4 7.98 25.01 -1.13
CA VAL A 4 7.78 25.95 -2.23
C VAL A 4 6.44 25.74 -2.93
N PHE A 5 5.35 25.69 -2.16
CA PHE A 5 4.04 26.01 -2.72
C PHE A 5 3.65 27.43 -2.33
N PRO A 6 3.65 28.36 -3.30
CA PRO A 6 3.42 29.76 -2.99
C PRO A 6 1.96 30.01 -2.59
N ASN A 7 1.78 30.86 -1.57
CA ASN A 7 0.51 31.12 -0.86
C ASN A 7 -0.68 31.54 -1.75
N TRP A 8 -0.47 31.85 -3.03
CA TRP A 8 -1.54 32.27 -3.96
C TRP A 8 -2.43 31.12 -4.46
N ILE A 9 -2.02 29.85 -4.31
CA ILE A 9 -2.82 28.68 -4.72
C ILE A 9 -3.96 28.39 -3.72
N ILE A 10 -3.85 28.88 -2.48
CA ILE A 10 -4.78 28.60 -1.37
C ILE A 10 -6.15 29.31 -1.57
N ASN A 11 -6.23 30.31 -2.45
CA ASN A 11 -7.43 31.15 -2.63
C ASN A 11 -8.41 30.69 -3.73
N VAL A 12 -8.13 29.58 -4.43
CA VAL A 12 -9.09 28.98 -5.37
C VAL A 12 -10.06 28.09 -4.57
N GLN A 13 -11.34 28.02 -4.96
CA GLN A 13 -12.40 27.28 -4.22
C GLN A 13 -12.06 25.81 -3.87
N ASP A 14 -11.03 25.23 -4.50
CA ASP A 14 -10.50 23.89 -4.28
C ASP A 14 -9.15 23.81 -3.53
N GLY A 15 -8.72 24.90 -2.88
CA GLY A 15 -7.59 24.88 -1.93
C GLY A 15 -7.72 23.79 -0.85
N ARG A 16 -8.94 23.23 -0.66
CA ARG A 16 -9.21 22.10 0.23
C ARG A 16 -8.48 20.81 -0.15
N ILE A 17 -8.35 20.43 -1.43
CA ILE A 17 -7.60 19.21 -1.80
C ILE A 17 -6.11 19.41 -1.57
N MET A 18 -5.58 20.57 -1.97
CA MET A 18 -4.17 20.92 -1.76
C MET A 18 -3.82 21.03 -0.28
N ASN A 19 -4.68 21.66 0.54
CA ASN A 19 -4.49 21.75 1.98
C ASN A 19 -4.46 20.38 2.65
N ARG A 20 -5.31 19.42 2.20
CA ARG A 20 -5.27 18.03 2.70
C ARG A 20 -3.96 17.34 2.32
N ILE A 21 -3.54 17.46 1.07
CA ILE A 21 -2.27 16.91 0.57
C ILE A 21 -1.10 17.46 1.39
N PHE A 22 -1.02 18.78 1.58
CA PHE A 22 0.08 19.40 2.33
C PHE A 22 0.10 19.05 3.80
N ARG A 23 -1.07 19.04 4.46
CA ARG A 23 -1.19 18.63 5.85
C ARG A 23 -0.63 17.22 6.06
N ASP A 24 -0.91 16.31 5.14
CA ASP A 24 -0.49 14.92 5.27
C ASP A 24 0.95 14.68 4.76
N LEU A 25 1.48 15.57 3.91
CA LEU A 25 2.89 15.56 3.53
C LEU A 25 3.81 16.17 4.60
N GLU A 26 3.30 17.00 5.51
CA GLU A 26 4.13 17.64 6.55
C GLU A 26 4.88 16.62 7.43
N PRO A 27 4.25 15.55 7.97
CA PRO A 27 4.96 14.48 8.68
C PRO A 27 6.03 13.78 7.82
N VAL A 28 5.78 13.61 6.52
CA VAL A 28 6.73 13.01 5.56
C VAL A 28 7.98 13.88 5.47
N LEU A 29 7.82 15.19 5.36
CA LEU A 29 8.94 16.12 5.35
C LEU A 29 9.75 16.06 6.64
N GLN A 30 9.09 16.10 7.79
CA GLN A 30 9.76 16.07 9.09
C GLN A 30 10.59 14.79 9.26
N ALA A 31 10.04 13.63 8.87
CA ALA A 31 10.75 12.36 8.89
C ALA A 31 12.02 12.40 8.01
N HIS A 32 11.89 12.88 6.77
CA HIS A 32 13.02 12.92 5.84
C HIS A 32 14.04 14.03 6.16
N GLU A 33 13.62 15.17 6.74
CA GLU A 33 14.55 16.21 7.21
C GLU A 33 15.40 15.69 8.36
N LYS A 34 14.81 14.95 9.31
CA LYS A 34 15.55 14.31 10.39
C LYS A 34 16.58 13.31 9.88
N ILE A 35 16.17 12.39 9.00
CA ILE A 35 17.10 11.43 8.36
C ILE A 35 18.23 12.16 7.64
N ARG A 36 17.90 13.19 6.85
CA ARG A 36 18.90 13.96 6.10
C ARG A 36 19.91 14.64 7.02
N ASN A 37 19.47 15.26 8.10
CA ASN A 37 20.36 15.97 9.02
C ASN A 37 21.33 15.00 9.70
N GLU A 38 20.85 13.85 10.19
CA GLU A 38 21.72 12.83 10.80
C GLU A 38 22.70 12.21 9.79
N LEU A 39 22.27 12.00 8.54
CA LEU A 39 23.17 11.55 7.46
C LEU A 39 24.21 12.62 7.09
N ALA A 40 23.86 13.91 7.14
CA ALA A 40 24.80 15.00 6.87
C ALA A 40 25.85 15.13 7.97
N GLU A 41 25.46 14.96 9.24
CA GLU A 41 26.38 14.89 10.38
C GLU A 41 27.33 13.71 10.24
N LEU A 42 26.81 12.53 9.91
CA LEU A 42 27.61 11.33 9.66
C LEU A 42 28.61 11.54 8.51
N ALA A 43 28.16 12.14 7.40
CA ALA A 43 29.03 12.40 6.25
C ALA A 43 30.19 13.35 6.59
N ALA A 44 29.99 14.29 7.52
CA ALA A 44 31.04 15.20 7.98
C ALA A 44 32.14 14.50 8.80
N THR A 45 31.82 13.38 9.46
CA THR A 45 32.74 12.61 10.31
C THR A 45 33.04 11.21 9.76
N TRP A 46 32.82 10.99 8.46
CA TRP A 46 32.90 9.67 7.86
C TRP A 46 34.32 9.09 7.86
N ASP A 47 34.47 7.84 8.30
CA ASP A 47 35.69 7.05 8.14
C ASP A 47 35.37 5.71 7.46
N SER A 48 35.81 5.53 6.22
CA SER A 48 35.60 4.29 5.46
C SER A 48 36.26 3.06 6.09
N ARG A 49 37.22 3.24 7.02
CA ARG A 49 37.84 2.13 7.74
C ARG A 49 37.01 1.63 8.92
N ASN A 50 36.08 2.46 9.40
CA ASN A 50 35.18 2.11 10.49
C ASN A 50 33.76 2.62 10.15
N PRO A 51 33.08 1.98 9.19
CA PRO A 51 31.75 2.38 8.77
C PRO A 51 30.72 2.21 9.90
N ASN A 52 29.81 3.18 10.05
CA ASN A 52 28.78 3.21 11.09
C ASN A 52 27.44 3.79 10.59
N LEU A 53 27.14 3.59 9.30
CA LEU A 53 25.92 4.05 8.66
C LEU A 53 24.68 3.31 9.19
N ALA A 54 24.82 2.02 9.49
CA ALA A 54 23.73 1.18 9.95
C ALA A 54 23.07 1.72 11.22
N ALA A 55 23.88 2.19 12.18
CA ALA A 55 23.39 2.75 13.44
C ALA A 55 22.49 3.98 13.22
N VAL A 56 22.89 4.86 12.29
CA VAL A 56 22.09 6.04 11.92
C VAL A 56 20.79 5.63 11.25
N LEU A 57 20.82 4.64 10.35
CA LEU A 57 19.61 4.16 9.67
C LEU A 57 18.65 3.43 10.63
N LEU A 58 19.15 2.58 11.54
CA LEU A 58 18.34 1.90 12.56
C LEU A 58 17.61 2.89 13.47
N LYS A 59 18.32 3.93 13.93
CA LYS A 59 17.74 4.98 14.77
C LYS A 59 16.58 5.72 14.08
N ASN A 60 16.64 5.86 12.75
CA ASN A 60 15.69 6.66 12.00
C ASN A 60 14.63 5.87 11.23
N LEU A 61 14.76 4.56 11.12
CA LEU A 61 13.82 3.67 10.45
C LEU A 61 12.38 3.84 10.95
N GLU A 62 12.21 3.96 12.27
CA GLU A 62 10.89 4.18 12.89
C GLU A 62 10.24 5.51 12.46
N ASN A 63 11.04 6.54 12.13
CA ASN A 63 10.49 7.80 11.62
C ASN A 63 9.83 7.61 10.24
N LEU A 64 10.23 6.60 9.45
CA LEU A 64 9.61 6.31 8.16
C LEU A 64 8.15 5.85 8.31
N LYS A 65 7.75 5.34 9.49
CA LYS A 65 6.35 5.02 9.78
C LYS A 65 5.45 6.26 9.78
N LEU A 66 6.01 7.46 9.99
CA LEU A 66 5.27 8.72 9.88
C LEU A 66 4.80 9.02 8.45
N CYS A 67 5.40 8.37 7.45
CA CYS A 67 4.99 8.50 6.05
C CYS A 67 3.77 7.62 5.71
N LEU A 68 3.43 6.62 6.54
CA LEU A 68 2.35 5.66 6.27
C LEU A 68 1.00 6.34 5.99
N PRO A 69 0.52 7.29 6.82
CA PRO A 69 -0.79 7.90 6.60
C PRO A 69 -0.91 8.60 5.24
N PHE A 70 0.16 9.26 4.79
CA PHE A 70 0.20 9.89 3.47
C PHE A 70 0.18 8.85 2.35
N LEU A 71 1.03 7.83 2.46
CA LEU A 71 1.15 6.78 1.44
C LEU A 71 -0.20 6.12 1.18
N ILE A 72 -0.89 5.70 2.24
CA ILE A 72 -2.24 5.10 2.23
C ILE A 72 -3.24 5.95 1.44
N LEU A 73 -3.18 7.28 1.57
CA LEU A 73 -4.12 8.20 0.90
C LEU A 73 -3.63 8.69 -0.47
N LYS A 74 -2.37 8.40 -0.86
CA LYS A 74 -1.71 8.96 -2.04
C LYS A 74 -2.53 8.75 -3.33
N GLU A 75 -3.01 7.54 -3.59
CA GLU A 75 -3.78 7.24 -4.81
C GLU A 75 -5.10 8.03 -4.86
N LYS A 76 -5.78 8.16 -3.70
CA LYS A 76 -6.96 9.00 -3.56
C LYS A 76 -6.62 10.47 -3.82
N TYR A 77 -5.51 10.95 -3.28
CA TYR A 77 -5.04 12.31 -3.52
C TYR A 77 -4.74 12.57 -4.99
N VAL A 78 -4.06 11.67 -5.68
CA VAL A 78 -3.82 11.77 -7.12
C VAL A 78 -5.15 11.79 -7.89
N LYS A 79 -6.08 10.88 -7.58
CA LYS A 79 -7.39 10.82 -8.23
C LYS A 79 -8.22 12.09 -8.03
N ASP A 80 -8.35 12.54 -6.78
CA ASP A 80 -9.11 13.75 -6.42
C ASP A 80 -8.46 15.00 -7.04
N PHE A 81 -7.12 15.06 -7.06
CA PHE A 81 -6.35 16.11 -7.71
C PHE A 81 -6.60 16.13 -9.22
N MET A 82 -6.50 14.99 -9.91
CA MET A 82 -6.74 14.90 -11.35
C MET A 82 -8.20 15.24 -11.71
N ALA A 83 -9.17 14.82 -10.90
CA ALA A 83 -10.57 15.22 -11.07
C ALA A 83 -10.75 16.74 -10.93
N SER A 84 -10.05 17.36 -9.98
CA SER A 84 -10.05 18.82 -9.78
C SER A 84 -9.40 19.55 -10.97
N MET A 85 -8.31 19.02 -11.53
CA MET A 85 -7.64 19.53 -12.72
C MET A 85 -8.53 19.53 -13.97
N ILE A 86 -9.40 18.53 -14.12
CA ILE A 86 -10.37 18.45 -15.22
C ILE A 86 -11.54 19.40 -15.00
N LYS A 87 -12.03 19.46 -13.76
CA LYS A 87 -13.25 20.21 -13.41
C LYS A 87 -13.03 21.72 -13.37
N TYR A 88 -11.84 22.18 -12.98
CA TYR A 88 -11.55 23.59 -12.73
C TYR A 88 -10.37 24.08 -13.57
N ASN A 89 -10.69 24.84 -14.64
CA ASN A 89 -9.70 25.34 -15.59
C ASN A 89 -8.66 26.28 -14.95
N GLU A 90 -9.08 27.16 -14.03
CA GLU A 90 -8.15 28.07 -13.35
C GLU A 90 -7.16 27.31 -12.45
N PHE A 91 -7.62 26.29 -11.72
CA PHE A 91 -6.74 25.41 -10.95
C PHE A 91 -5.73 24.69 -11.86
N SER A 92 -6.18 24.20 -13.03
CA SER A 92 -5.33 23.56 -14.03
C SER A 92 -4.22 24.48 -14.54
N LYS A 93 -4.52 25.75 -14.83
CA LYS A 93 -3.52 26.74 -15.27
C LYS A 93 -2.46 26.98 -14.20
N VAL A 94 -2.90 27.19 -12.96
CA VAL A 94 -2.02 27.44 -11.80
C VAL A 94 -1.07 26.27 -11.57
N VAL A 95 -1.57 25.04 -11.60
CA VAL A 95 -0.75 23.83 -11.46
C VAL A 95 0.26 23.71 -12.60
N LYS A 96 -0.16 23.90 -13.85
CA LYS A 96 0.76 23.83 -15.01
C LYS A 96 1.86 24.89 -14.95
N GLU A 97 1.53 26.09 -14.46
CA GLU A 97 2.52 27.14 -14.23
C GLU A 97 3.53 26.72 -13.16
N PHE A 98 3.05 26.15 -12.05
CA PHE A 98 3.93 25.59 -11.01
C PHE A 98 4.82 24.46 -11.55
N GLU A 99 4.27 23.50 -12.30
CA GLU A 99 5.02 22.40 -12.90
C GLU A 99 6.09 22.93 -13.86
N SER A 100 5.75 23.92 -14.69
CA SER A 100 6.69 24.52 -15.64
C SER A 100 7.80 25.32 -14.97
N LYS A 101 7.46 26.19 -14.02
CA LYS A 101 8.41 27.12 -13.40
C LYS A 101 9.22 26.51 -12.26
N MET A 102 8.63 25.62 -11.45
CA MET A 102 9.26 25.14 -10.22
C MET A 102 9.79 23.71 -10.35
N LEU A 103 9.06 22.83 -11.05
CA LEU A 103 9.45 21.42 -11.15
C LEU A 103 10.40 21.14 -12.32
N ASN A 104 10.16 21.81 -13.44
CA ASN A 104 10.85 21.52 -14.70
C ASN A 104 11.86 22.60 -15.10
N ASN A 105 12.06 23.64 -14.30
CA ASN A 105 13.10 24.66 -14.49
C ASN A 105 14.30 24.42 -13.55
N PRO A 106 15.47 24.03 -14.08
CA PRO A 106 16.65 23.75 -13.26
C PRO A 106 17.18 24.97 -12.48
N ALA A 107 17.01 26.19 -13.00
CA ALA A 107 17.63 27.39 -12.43
C ALA A 107 16.93 27.91 -11.15
N GLU A 108 15.61 27.71 -11.02
CA GLU A 108 14.84 28.11 -9.82
C GLU A 108 14.77 26.99 -8.77
N TYR A 109 14.93 25.73 -9.20
CA TYR A 109 14.94 24.57 -8.30
C TYR A 109 16.17 24.57 -7.37
N GLU A 110 17.35 24.93 -7.88
CA GLU A 110 18.58 24.97 -7.09
C GLU A 110 18.65 26.15 -6.11
N SER A 111 18.06 27.31 -6.45
CA SER A 111 18.16 28.53 -5.63
C SER A 111 17.21 28.57 -4.42
N THR A 112 16.10 27.82 -4.44
CA THR A 112 15.05 27.91 -3.41
C THR A 112 15.07 26.78 -2.37
N LEU A 113 15.69 25.63 -2.65
CA LEU A 113 15.61 24.43 -1.81
C LEU A 113 16.93 23.99 -1.15
N PHE A 114 18.07 24.43 -1.69
CA PHE A 114 19.40 23.96 -1.26
C PHE A 114 20.32 25.17 -1.03
N GLY A 115 20.18 25.81 0.13
CA GLY A 115 21.15 26.82 0.58
C GLY A 115 22.57 26.25 0.53
N ALA A 116 23.40 26.80 -0.37
CA ALA A 116 24.86 26.74 -0.39
C ALA A 116 25.54 25.36 -0.24
N MET A 117 24.92 24.27 -0.71
CA MET A 117 25.66 23.05 -1.07
C MET A 117 25.30 22.68 -2.50
N THR A 118 26.21 22.96 -3.43
CA THR A 118 26.11 22.56 -4.83
C THR A 118 26.33 21.05 -4.95
N PHE A 119 25.36 20.27 -4.51
CA PHE A 119 25.19 18.93 -5.05
C PHE A 119 24.56 19.10 -6.42
N GLN A 120 25.36 18.92 -7.48
CA GLN A 120 24.83 18.74 -8.82
C GLN A 120 23.82 17.60 -8.74
N CYS A 121 22.53 17.93 -8.74
CA CYS A 121 21.51 16.92 -8.95
C CYS A 121 21.87 16.28 -10.30
N PRO A 122 22.16 14.96 -10.36
CA PRO A 122 22.55 14.33 -11.60
C PRO A 122 21.48 14.69 -12.63
N LYS A 123 21.91 15.30 -13.75
CA LYS A 123 21.05 15.77 -14.84
C LYS A 123 20.04 14.67 -15.13
N ARG A 124 18.83 14.78 -14.59
CA ARG A 124 17.81 13.77 -14.82
C ARG A 124 17.52 13.82 -16.32
N PRO A 125 17.35 12.67 -17.00
CA PRO A 125 16.74 12.69 -18.31
C PRO A 125 15.31 13.19 -18.11
N ILE A 126 15.12 14.50 -18.25
CA ILE A 126 13.80 15.11 -18.28
C ILE A 126 13.16 14.50 -19.52
N SER A 127 12.11 13.68 -19.33
CA SER A 127 11.26 13.26 -20.45
C SER A 127 10.83 14.51 -21.20
N LYS A 128 10.52 14.43 -22.50
CA LYS A 128 10.07 15.61 -23.27
C LYS A 128 8.82 16.31 -22.66
N GLU A 129 8.15 15.68 -21.71
CA GLU A 129 6.92 16.13 -21.04
C GLU A 129 7.15 16.69 -19.61
N GLY A 130 8.35 16.56 -19.03
CA GLY A 130 8.61 17.02 -17.66
C GLY A 130 8.03 16.11 -16.55
N ILE A 131 8.20 16.52 -15.29
CA ILE A 131 7.64 15.90 -14.08
C ILE A 131 6.37 16.65 -13.69
N SER A 132 5.26 15.93 -13.50
CA SER A 132 4.02 16.50 -12.98
C SER A 132 4.01 16.55 -11.44
N PHE A 133 3.09 17.34 -10.87
CA PHE A 133 2.86 17.34 -9.43
C PHE A 133 2.37 15.98 -8.93
N ALA A 134 1.56 15.27 -9.72
CA ALA A 134 1.12 13.92 -9.39
C ALA A 134 2.31 12.93 -9.31
N ASP A 135 3.29 13.06 -10.21
CA ASP A 135 4.52 12.26 -10.17
C ASP A 135 5.33 12.53 -8.89
N GLN A 136 5.34 13.78 -8.41
CA GLN A 136 6.00 14.13 -7.15
C GLN A 136 5.35 13.46 -5.94
N LEU A 137 4.02 13.33 -5.91
CA LEU A 137 3.34 12.56 -4.86
C LEU A 137 3.78 11.09 -4.88
N GLY A 138 4.03 10.54 -6.08
CA GLY A 138 4.59 9.21 -6.29
C GLY A 138 6.03 9.03 -5.77
N MET A 139 6.83 10.11 -5.72
CA MET A 139 8.22 10.03 -5.28
C MET A 139 8.38 9.63 -3.82
N VAL A 140 7.40 9.91 -2.96
CA VAL A 140 7.43 9.51 -1.54
C VAL A 140 7.49 7.99 -1.42
N HIS A 141 6.67 7.27 -2.18
CA HIS A 141 6.71 5.80 -2.22
C HIS A 141 8.03 5.31 -2.83
N GLN A 142 8.47 5.91 -3.94
CA GLN A 142 9.74 5.52 -4.58
C GLN A 142 10.96 5.67 -3.67
N ASN A 143 10.94 6.57 -2.68
CA ASN A 143 12.07 6.74 -1.75
C ASN A 143 12.33 5.49 -0.90
N PHE A 144 11.29 4.73 -0.54
CA PHE A 144 11.46 3.48 0.21
C PHE A 144 12.21 2.43 -0.62
N LEU A 145 11.86 2.33 -1.91
CA LEU A 145 12.57 1.46 -2.86
C LEU A 145 14.02 1.92 -3.08
N ARG A 146 14.25 3.25 -3.10
CA ARG A 146 15.60 3.82 -3.21
C ARG A 146 16.46 3.51 -1.99
N TYR A 147 15.89 3.56 -0.78
CA TYR A 147 16.61 3.17 0.43
C TYR A 147 17.03 1.70 0.39
N LYS A 148 16.12 0.82 -0.03
CA LYS A 148 16.42 -0.60 -0.20
C LYS A 148 17.57 -0.81 -1.19
N LEU A 149 17.51 -0.17 -2.36
CA LEU A 149 18.57 -0.26 -3.36
C LEU A 149 19.91 0.26 -2.83
N PHE A 150 19.88 1.42 -2.18
CA PHE A 150 21.07 2.04 -1.59
C PHE A 150 21.72 1.14 -0.54
N ILE A 151 20.94 0.55 0.38
CA ILE A 151 21.45 -0.36 1.41
C ILE A 151 22.05 -1.61 0.79
N THR A 152 21.38 -2.21 -0.20
CA THR A 152 21.91 -3.39 -0.92
C THR A 152 23.22 -3.08 -1.63
N GLN A 153 23.33 -1.91 -2.26
CA GLN A 153 24.58 -1.46 -2.88
C GLN A 153 25.67 -1.24 -1.83
N TYR A 154 25.33 -0.57 -0.73
CA TYR A 154 26.26 -0.32 0.37
C TYR A 154 26.83 -1.62 0.95
N LEU A 155 25.97 -2.62 1.20
CA LEU A 155 26.37 -3.96 1.62
C LEU A 155 27.38 -4.62 0.66
N SER A 156 27.26 -4.39 -0.64
CA SER A 156 28.20 -4.93 -1.63
C SER A 156 29.58 -4.28 -1.62
N PHE A 157 29.71 -3.10 -1.01
CA PHE A 157 30.97 -2.36 -0.89
C PHE A 157 31.65 -2.51 0.48
N LEU A 158 30.98 -3.13 1.46
CA LEU A 158 31.58 -3.39 2.76
C LEU A 158 32.63 -4.51 2.67
N ASP A 159 33.76 -4.29 3.34
CA ASP A 159 34.82 -5.30 3.43
C ASP A 159 34.44 -6.42 4.42
N ALA A 160 35.02 -7.61 4.23
CA ALA A 160 34.78 -8.77 5.06
C ALA A 160 35.17 -8.55 6.54
N SER A 161 36.04 -7.58 6.81
CA SER A 161 36.43 -7.14 8.16
C SER A 161 35.32 -6.37 8.91
N SER A 162 34.35 -5.79 8.20
CA SER A 162 33.26 -4.98 8.77
C SER A 162 32.04 -5.82 9.17
N VAL A 163 32.27 -6.91 9.91
CA VAL A 163 31.24 -7.92 10.24
C VAL A 163 30.05 -7.33 11.00
N GLU A 164 30.32 -6.44 11.96
CA GLU A 164 29.29 -5.82 12.79
C GLU A 164 28.39 -4.89 11.98
N GLU A 165 28.98 -4.00 11.18
CA GLU A 165 28.23 -3.10 10.29
C GLU A 165 27.40 -3.89 9.26
N MET A 166 27.95 -4.95 8.69
CA MET A 166 27.20 -5.83 7.77
C MET A 166 25.99 -6.50 8.44
N ALA A 167 26.13 -6.94 9.70
CA ALA A 167 25.02 -7.55 10.44
C ALA A 167 23.92 -6.52 10.74
N LEU A 168 24.29 -5.33 11.23
CA LEU A 168 23.36 -4.24 11.49
C LEU A 168 22.69 -3.76 10.20
N MET A 169 23.40 -3.74 9.06
CA MET A 169 22.80 -3.34 7.80
C MET A 169 21.77 -4.34 7.27
N LYS A 170 21.96 -5.64 7.52
CA LYS A 170 20.94 -6.65 7.22
C LYS A 170 19.70 -6.46 8.09
N GLU A 171 19.88 -6.13 9.38
CA GLU A 171 18.75 -5.80 10.26
C GLU A 171 17.97 -4.57 9.75
N VAL A 172 18.66 -3.52 9.28
CA VAL A 172 17.99 -2.37 8.65
C VAL A 172 17.18 -2.80 7.43
N LEU A 173 17.75 -3.68 6.59
CA LEU A 173 17.07 -4.16 5.39
C LEU A 173 15.80 -4.96 5.72
N GLU A 174 15.87 -5.85 6.71
CA GLU A 174 14.71 -6.61 7.19
C GLU A 174 13.61 -5.69 7.73
N LYS A 175 13.97 -4.71 8.58
CA LYS A 175 13.01 -3.74 9.12
C LYS A 175 12.41 -2.85 8.04
N LEU A 176 13.22 -2.42 7.06
CA LEU A 176 12.74 -1.65 5.92
C LEU A 176 11.77 -2.48 5.08
N ASP A 177 12.04 -3.77 4.88
CA ASP A 177 11.15 -4.67 4.16
C ASP A 177 9.81 -4.85 4.86
N VAL A 178 9.79 -4.98 6.19
CA VAL A 178 8.54 -4.97 6.96
C VAL A 178 7.76 -3.67 6.75
N ILE A 179 8.43 -2.52 6.79
CA ILE A 179 7.78 -1.21 6.56
C ILE A 179 7.26 -1.11 5.12
N VAL A 180 8.01 -1.60 4.13
CA VAL A 180 7.60 -1.60 2.72
C VAL A 180 6.41 -2.55 2.50
N ASP A 181 6.42 -3.72 3.13
CA ASP A 181 5.32 -4.67 3.09
C ASP A 181 4.08 -4.11 3.79
N ASP A 182 4.24 -3.43 4.93
CA ASP A 182 3.16 -2.71 5.61
C ASP A 182 2.61 -1.56 4.74
N VAL A 183 3.47 -0.79 4.08
CA VAL A 183 3.08 0.23 3.10
C VAL A 183 2.28 -0.41 1.98
N ASN A 184 2.77 -1.50 1.39
CA ASN A 184 2.11 -2.18 0.28
C ASN A 184 0.77 -2.80 0.71
N PHE A 185 0.71 -3.38 1.91
CA PHE A 185 -0.49 -3.95 2.51
C PHE A 185 -1.53 -2.87 2.89
N GLN A 186 -1.08 -1.72 3.39
CA GLN A 186 -1.96 -0.62 3.77
C GLN A 186 -2.32 0.32 2.61
N LEU A 187 -1.50 0.42 1.56
CA LEU A 187 -1.89 1.00 0.27
C LEU A 187 -3.04 0.21 -0.35
N ASP A 188 -3.06 -1.08 -0.06
CA ASP A 188 -4.14 -1.99 -0.40
C ASP A 188 -5.41 -1.65 0.40
N GLU A 189 -5.41 -1.47 1.73
CA GLU A 189 -6.67 -1.35 2.53
C GLU A 189 -7.70 -0.24 2.14
N PRO A 190 -7.34 1.01 1.78
CA PRO A 190 -8.29 2.02 1.30
C PRO A 190 -8.70 1.82 -0.16
N CYS A 191 -7.79 1.34 -1.02
CA CYS A 191 -8.10 0.93 -2.38
C CYS A 191 -9.00 -0.32 -2.37
N GLN A 192 -8.77 -1.23 -1.43
CA GLN A 192 -9.58 -2.39 -1.11
C GLN A 192 -10.93 -1.97 -0.55
N ARG A 193 -11.04 -0.97 0.34
CA ARG A 193 -12.35 -0.46 0.78
C ARG A 193 -13.12 0.22 -0.34
N VAL A 194 -12.46 1.03 -1.18
CA VAL A 194 -13.09 1.62 -2.37
C VAL A 194 -13.52 0.53 -3.35
N PHE A 195 -12.69 -0.49 -3.57
CA PHE A 195 -13.02 -1.66 -4.36
C PHE A 195 -14.18 -2.45 -3.73
N CYS A 196 -14.18 -2.72 -2.43
CA CYS A 196 -15.24 -3.41 -1.70
C CYS A 196 -16.55 -2.64 -1.78
N VAL A 197 -16.52 -1.30 -1.69
CA VAL A 197 -17.71 -0.45 -1.87
C VAL A 197 -18.19 -0.47 -3.33
N GLU A 198 -17.29 -0.40 -4.30
CA GLU A 198 -17.62 -0.48 -5.74
C GLU A 198 -18.21 -1.84 -6.10
N ILE A 199 -17.58 -2.92 -5.65
CA ILE A 199 -18.03 -4.30 -5.85
C ILE A 199 -19.33 -4.56 -5.10
N SER A 200 -19.47 -4.12 -3.85
CA SER A 200 -20.71 -4.20 -3.08
C SER A 200 -21.85 -3.46 -3.78
N SER A 201 -21.60 -2.27 -4.33
CA SER A 201 -22.59 -1.53 -5.14
C SER A 201 -23.01 -2.28 -6.40
N LYS A 202 -22.09 -3.00 -7.06
CA LYS A 202 -22.39 -3.84 -8.24
C LYS A 202 -23.13 -5.13 -7.85
N MET A 203 -22.78 -5.71 -6.70
CA MET A 203 -23.38 -6.94 -6.15
C MET A 203 -24.68 -6.69 -5.37
N LYS A 204 -25.08 -5.42 -5.14
CA LYS A 204 -26.27 -5.05 -4.34
C LYS A 204 -27.57 -5.69 -4.82
N LYS A 205 -27.67 -6.06 -6.10
CA LYS A 205 -28.80 -6.78 -6.69
C LYS A 205 -28.87 -8.27 -6.30
N LEU A 206 -27.82 -8.80 -5.65
CA LEU A 206 -27.60 -10.21 -5.37
C LEU A 206 -27.57 -10.53 -3.87
N ASN A 207 -27.92 -9.57 -3.00
CA ASN A 207 -28.01 -9.71 -1.53
C ASN A 207 -26.73 -10.26 -0.83
N VAL A 208 -25.54 -9.96 -1.35
CA VAL A 208 -24.28 -10.33 -0.69
C VAL A 208 -23.70 -9.13 0.06
N ASP A 209 -23.50 -9.30 1.37
CA ASP A 209 -22.90 -8.30 2.25
C ASP A 209 -21.42 -8.63 2.53
N ILE A 210 -20.55 -7.89 1.84
CA ILE A 210 -19.08 -7.94 2.00
C ILE A 210 -18.52 -6.79 2.82
N LEU A 211 -19.35 -5.83 3.27
CA LEU A 211 -18.90 -4.63 3.99
C LEU A 211 -19.01 -4.84 5.50
N LYS A 212 -18.46 -5.94 6.00
CA LYS A 212 -18.38 -6.21 7.44
C LYS A 212 -17.07 -5.61 8.00
N PRO A 213 -17.07 -5.09 9.24
CA PRO A 213 -15.90 -4.44 9.84
C PRO A 213 -14.64 -5.33 9.87
N ASP A 214 -14.82 -6.64 10.01
CA ASP A 214 -13.72 -7.61 10.19
C ASP A 214 -13.33 -8.32 8.88
N VAL A 215 -13.95 -7.95 7.76
CA VAL A 215 -13.72 -8.58 6.45
C VAL A 215 -12.71 -7.77 5.65
N LYS A 216 -11.60 -8.41 5.30
CA LYS A 216 -10.48 -7.80 4.54
C LYS A 216 -10.38 -8.43 3.16
N LEU A 217 -10.08 -7.62 2.14
CA LEU A 217 -9.75 -8.16 0.82
C LEU A 217 -8.31 -8.68 0.85
N ILE A 218 -8.08 -9.90 0.39
CA ILE A 218 -6.76 -10.56 0.35
C ILE A 218 -6.24 -10.62 -1.09
N GLY A 219 -7.13 -10.68 -2.09
CA GLY A 219 -6.72 -10.63 -3.48
C GLY A 219 -7.87 -10.59 -4.47
N HIS A 220 -7.59 -10.07 -5.67
CA HIS A 220 -8.51 -10.02 -6.80
C HIS A 220 -7.74 -10.34 -8.08
N LEU A 221 -8.27 -11.23 -8.91
CA LEU A 221 -7.66 -11.62 -10.18
C LEU A 221 -8.71 -12.06 -11.20
N LYS A 222 -8.42 -11.83 -12.49
CA LYS A 222 -9.17 -12.43 -13.60
C LYS A 222 -8.66 -13.82 -13.90
N VAL A 223 -9.56 -14.79 -13.88
CA VAL A 223 -9.25 -16.22 -14.06
C VAL A 223 -10.17 -16.84 -15.09
N LYS A 224 -9.84 -18.04 -15.57
CA LYS A 224 -10.73 -18.83 -16.42
C LYS A 224 -11.38 -19.94 -15.59
N LYS A 225 -12.71 -19.99 -15.56
CA LYS A 225 -13.45 -21.07 -14.91
C LYS A 225 -13.85 -22.11 -15.95
N GLN A 226 -13.66 -23.39 -15.65
CA GLN A 226 -14.28 -24.44 -16.46
C GLN A 226 -15.79 -24.44 -16.24
N CYS A 227 -16.52 -24.15 -17.30
CA CYS A 227 -17.95 -24.41 -17.39
C CYS A 227 -18.12 -25.63 -18.30
N LYS A 228 -19.17 -26.44 -18.11
CA LYS A 228 -19.49 -27.69 -18.86
C LYS A 228 -18.50 -28.00 -20.01
N ASN A 229 -18.61 -27.28 -21.14
CA ASN A 229 -17.76 -27.49 -22.32
C ASN A 229 -16.93 -26.25 -22.76
N LYS A 230 -16.80 -25.21 -21.93
CA LYS A 230 -16.11 -23.96 -22.29
C LYS A 230 -15.39 -23.35 -21.09
N LEU A 231 -14.21 -22.80 -21.36
CA LEU A 231 -13.52 -21.89 -20.45
C LEU A 231 -14.16 -20.51 -20.56
N ALA A 232 -14.60 -19.98 -19.43
CA ALA A 232 -15.21 -18.66 -19.36
C ALA A 232 -14.46 -17.75 -18.38
N GLU A 233 -14.25 -16.49 -18.76
CA GLU A 233 -13.57 -15.52 -17.90
C GLU A 233 -14.43 -15.16 -16.70
N ARG A 234 -13.82 -15.15 -15.53
CA ARG A 234 -14.43 -14.85 -14.24
C ARG A 234 -13.49 -13.99 -13.43
N GLU A 235 -14.03 -13.26 -12.46
CA GLU A 235 -13.22 -12.63 -11.43
C GLU A 235 -13.22 -13.52 -10.18
N LEU A 236 -12.03 -13.71 -9.63
CA LEU A 236 -11.80 -14.40 -8.38
C LEU A 236 -11.45 -13.34 -7.34
N ILE A 237 -12.23 -13.28 -6.27
CA ILE A 237 -12.08 -12.28 -5.22
C ILE A 237 -11.98 -13.03 -3.89
N LEU A 238 -10.85 -12.91 -3.20
CA LEU A 238 -10.60 -13.55 -1.93
C LEU A 238 -10.71 -12.53 -0.81
N PHE A 239 -11.63 -12.77 0.12
CA PHE A 239 -11.75 -12.04 1.38
C PHE A 239 -11.18 -12.89 2.53
N SER A 240 -11.10 -12.31 3.72
CA SER A 240 -10.63 -13.00 4.93
C SER A 240 -11.55 -14.10 5.43
N ASP A 241 -12.83 -14.06 5.08
CA ASP A 241 -13.85 -15.06 5.48
C ASP A 241 -14.40 -15.87 4.31
N VAL A 242 -14.45 -15.29 3.11
CA VAL A 242 -15.10 -15.90 1.93
C VAL A 242 -14.27 -15.74 0.66
N ILE A 243 -14.48 -16.64 -0.30
CA ILE A 243 -14.02 -16.47 -1.68
C ILE A 243 -15.22 -16.35 -2.62
N ILE A 244 -15.15 -15.37 -3.53
CA ILE A 244 -16.20 -15.09 -4.51
C ILE A 244 -15.68 -15.36 -5.92
N VAL A 245 -16.46 -16.10 -6.70
CA VAL A 245 -16.27 -16.30 -8.14
C VAL A 245 -17.41 -15.60 -8.87
N SER A 246 -17.12 -14.56 -9.64
CA SER A 246 -18.14 -13.74 -10.32
C SER A 246 -17.95 -13.69 -11.83
N HIS A 247 -19.05 -13.41 -12.54
CA HIS A 247 -18.96 -12.88 -13.91
C HIS A 247 -18.30 -11.49 -13.92
N LEU A 248 -17.63 -11.12 -15.01
CA LEU A 248 -16.93 -9.81 -15.13
C LEU A 248 -17.86 -8.59 -14.95
N ASN A 249 -19.15 -8.75 -15.25
CA ASN A 249 -20.19 -7.74 -15.06
C ASN A 249 -20.96 -7.91 -13.74
N TYR A 250 -20.54 -8.84 -12.88
CA TYR A 250 -21.19 -9.18 -11.61
C TYR A 250 -22.65 -9.61 -11.75
N SER A 251 -23.09 -10.11 -12.92
CA SER A 251 -24.48 -10.55 -13.11
C SER A 251 -24.82 -11.83 -12.35
N SER A 252 -23.81 -12.62 -12.01
CA SER A 252 -23.92 -13.83 -11.22
C SER A 252 -22.64 -14.01 -10.40
N ILE A 253 -22.83 -14.38 -9.14
CA ILE A 253 -21.76 -14.57 -8.16
C ILE A 253 -21.96 -15.92 -7.47
N ARG A 254 -20.85 -16.56 -7.12
CA ARG A 254 -20.82 -17.69 -6.21
C ARG A 254 -19.90 -17.34 -5.05
N GLN A 255 -20.45 -17.35 -3.85
CA GLN A 255 -19.72 -17.17 -2.61
C GLN A 255 -19.46 -18.55 -1.99
N ILE A 256 -18.26 -18.75 -1.46
CA ILE A 256 -17.85 -19.98 -0.79
C ILE A 256 -17.19 -19.58 0.53
N ASP A 257 -17.65 -20.15 1.64
CA ASP A 257 -17.03 -19.96 2.96
C ASP A 257 -15.65 -20.63 2.98
N LEU A 258 -14.63 -19.92 3.45
CA LEU A 258 -13.27 -20.44 3.47
C LEU A 258 -13.09 -21.65 4.40
N LEU A 259 -13.89 -21.77 5.47
CA LEU A 259 -13.79 -22.90 6.40
C LEU A 259 -14.45 -24.17 5.87
N GLU A 260 -15.44 -24.03 4.98
CA GLU A 260 -16.15 -25.15 4.36
C GLU A 260 -15.48 -25.60 3.05
N MET A 261 -14.48 -24.86 2.58
CA MET A 261 -13.79 -25.11 1.32
C MET A 261 -12.50 -25.91 1.50
N GLN A 262 -12.34 -26.95 0.69
CA GLN A 262 -11.07 -27.64 0.47
C GLN A 262 -10.49 -27.26 -0.89
N ILE A 263 -9.16 -27.20 -0.97
CA ILE A 263 -8.46 -26.88 -2.22
C ILE A 263 -7.59 -28.05 -2.66
N GLU A 264 -7.76 -28.44 -3.92
CA GLU A 264 -6.98 -29.51 -4.56
C GLU A 264 -6.23 -28.96 -5.78
N CYS A 265 -5.07 -29.54 -6.05
CA CYS A 265 -4.26 -29.21 -7.22
C CYS A 265 -3.83 -30.51 -7.90
N GLU A 266 -3.92 -30.57 -9.22
CA GLU A 266 -3.30 -31.65 -9.98
C GLU A 266 -1.86 -31.28 -10.37
N VAL A 267 -0.96 -32.25 -10.36
CA VAL A 267 0.45 -32.07 -10.73
C VAL A 267 0.66 -32.56 -12.17
N GLY A 268 1.20 -31.71 -13.05
CA GLY A 268 1.51 -32.06 -14.45
C GLY A 268 1.59 -30.86 -15.40
N ALA A 269 2.18 -31.04 -16.59
CA ALA A 269 2.61 -29.96 -17.50
C ALA A 269 1.49 -29.00 -17.98
N GLU A 270 0.25 -29.47 -18.16
CA GLU A 270 -0.92 -28.61 -18.44
C GLU A 270 -1.90 -28.50 -17.26
N LYS A 271 -1.85 -29.47 -16.35
CA LYS A 271 -2.73 -29.58 -15.18
C LYS A 271 -2.27 -28.70 -14.00
N GLY A 272 -1.00 -28.28 -14.00
CA GLY A 272 -0.41 -27.42 -12.98
C GLY A 272 -0.94 -25.98 -12.95
N LYS A 273 -1.85 -25.58 -13.85
CA LYS A 273 -2.52 -24.27 -13.80
C LYS A 273 -3.87 -24.32 -13.09
N TRP A 274 -4.34 -25.51 -12.72
CA TRP A 274 -5.66 -25.72 -12.18
C TRP A 274 -5.67 -25.72 -10.66
N LEU A 275 -6.70 -25.08 -10.10
CA LEU A 275 -7.07 -25.12 -8.71
C LEU A 275 -8.54 -25.53 -8.60
N PHE A 276 -8.80 -26.58 -7.83
CA PHE A 276 -10.14 -27.08 -7.59
C PHE A 276 -10.59 -26.59 -6.22
N LEU A 277 -11.66 -25.78 -6.21
CA LEU A 277 -12.34 -25.30 -5.02
C LEU A 277 -13.49 -26.25 -4.72
N ASN A 278 -13.23 -27.22 -3.85
CA ASN A 278 -14.19 -28.22 -3.41
C ASN A 278 -14.96 -27.65 -2.22
N ALA A 279 -16.25 -27.39 -2.40
CA ALA A 279 -17.17 -27.02 -1.34
C ALA A 279 -18.32 -28.03 -1.32
N THR A 280 -19.00 -28.14 -0.19
CA THR A 280 -20.09 -29.10 0.06
C THR A 280 -21.15 -29.07 -1.04
N GLU A 281 -21.38 -27.89 -1.63
CA GLU A 281 -22.28 -27.72 -2.78
C GLU A 281 -21.51 -27.15 -3.98
N ASN A 282 -21.48 -27.88 -5.11
CA ASN A 282 -20.95 -27.49 -6.41
C ASN A 282 -19.43 -27.22 -6.50
N PRO A 283 -18.57 -28.24 -6.69
CA PRO A 283 -17.13 -28.02 -6.89
C PRO A 283 -16.85 -27.09 -8.08
N THR A 284 -15.82 -26.25 -7.96
CA THR A 284 -15.46 -25.27 -9.00
C THR A 284 -13.99 -25.37 -9.37
N SER A 285 -13.72 -25.59 -10.65
CA SER A 285 -12.36 -25.62 -11.19
C SER A 285 -11.99 -24.29 -11.86
N ILE A 286 -10.84 -23.77 -11.45
CA ILE A 286 -10.30 -22.48 -11.87
C ILE A 286 -8.93 -22.70 -12.49
N MET A 287 -8.67 -22.06 -13.62
CA MET A 287 -7.40 -22.07 -14.33
C MET A 287 -6.75 -20.68 -14.26
N PHE A 288 -5.50 -20.67 -13.81
CA PHE A 288 -4.63 -19.49 -13.69
C PHE A 288 -3.75 -19.30 -14.93
N ALA A 289 -3.11 -18.14 -15.07
CA ALA A 289 -2.21 -17.87 -16.19
C ALA A 289 -0.95 -18.76 -16.15
N SER A 290 -0.43 -19.00 -14.95
CA SER A 290 0.77 -19.80 -14.68
C SER A 290 0.63 -20.68 -13.44
N GLU A 291 1.48 -21.70 -13.34
CA GLU A 291 1.61 -22.52 -12.13
C GLU A 291 2.09 -21.71 -10.92
N SER A 292 2.98 -20.74 -11.14
CA SER A 292 3.45 -19.83 -10.09
C SER A 292 2.30 -19.03 -9.48
N GLU A 293 1.44 -18.46 -10.32
CA GLU A 293 0.26 -17.69 -9.89
C GLU A 293 -0.73 -18.58 -9.13
N ARG A 294 -0.99 -19.81 -9.61
CA ARG A 294 -1.80 -20.80 -8.90
C ARG A 294 -1.24 -21.12 -7.52
N ASN A 295 0.08 -21.30 -7.40
CA ASN A 295 0.76 -21.62 -6.14
C ASN A 295 0.72 -20.45 -5.15
N GLU A 296 0.85 -19.22 -5.64
CA GLU A 296 0.70 -18.02 -4.82
C GLU A 296 -0.73 -17.89 -4.26
N TRP A 297 -1.73 -18.08 -5.11
CA TRP A 297 -3.14 -18.08 -4.70
C TRP A 297 -3.46 -19.20 -3.70
N LYS A 298 -2.89 -20.40 -3.90
CA LYS A 298 -3.01 -21.49 -2.93
C LYS A 298 -2.46 -21.08 -1.56
N LYS A 299 -1.29 -20.45 -1.51
CA LYS A 299 -0.69 -19.97 -0.26
C LYS A 299 -1.56 -18.90 0.41
N LYS A 300 -2.10 -17.96 -0.36
CA LYS A 300 -3.01 -16.90 0.13
C LYS A 300 -4.29 -17.50 0.75
N ILE A 301 -4.92 -18.46 0.08
CA ILE A 301 -6.12 -19.14 0.60
C ILE A 301 -5.80 -19.92 1.88
N HIS A 302 -4.72 -20.71 1.90
CA HIS A 302 -4.35 -21.45 3.12
C HIS A 302 -4.02 -20.53 4.29
N LYS A 303 -3.28 -19.45 4.05
CA LYS A 303 -3.00 -18.46 5.09
C LYS A 303 -4.29 -17.87 5.64
N ALA A 304 -5.21 -17.45 4.78
CA ALA A 304 -6.51 -16.92 5.19
C ALA A 304 -7.32 -17.93 6.02
N GLN A 305 -7.32 -19.22 5.63
CA GLN A 305 -7.98 -20.28 6.40
C GLN A 305 -7.37 -20.49 7.80
N ILE A 306 -6.05 -20.39 7.94
CA ILE A 306 -5.36 -20.51 9.22
C ILE A 306 -5.70 -19.29 10.08
N ASP A 307 -5.48 -18.08 9.56
CA ASP A 307 -5.74 -16.83 10.27
C ASP A 307 -7.20 -16.75 10.77
N LEU A 308 -8.16 -17.20 9.96
CA LEU A 308 -9.58 -17.24 10.31
C LEU A 308 -9.91 -18.27 11.40
N ARG A 309 -9.20 -19.41 11.43
CA ARG A 309 -9.35 -20.41 12.51
C ARG A 309 -8.81 -19.85 13.82
N ASP A 310 -7.63 -19.25 13.79
CA ASP A 310 -6.97 -18.69 14.97
C ASP A 310 -7.82 -17.58 15.61
N GLN A 311 -8.36 -16.67 14.80
CA GLN A 311 -9.30 -15.63 15.26
C GLN A 311 -10.55 -16.20 15.94
N ARG A 312 -11.09 -17.33 15.45
CA ARG A 312 -12.25 -18.00 16.08
C ARG A 312 -11.88 -18.69 17.39
N TYR A 313 -10.66 -19.21 17.52
CA TYR A 313 -10.18 -19.78 18.78
C TYR A 313 -9.98 -18.69 19.83
N GLU A 314 -9.29 -17.59 19.49
CA GLU A 314 -9.07 -16.44 20.40
C GLU A 314 -10.38 -15.77 20.85
N SER A 315 -11.41 -15.80 20.01
CA SER A 315 -12.74 -15.26 20.35
C SER A 315 -13.56 -16.18 21.28
N ARG A 316 -13.25 -17.48 21.35
CA ARG A 316 -13.93 -18.45 22.22
C ARG A 316 -13.39 -18.46 23.65
N ASP A 317 -12.11 -18.11 23.84
CA ASP A 317 -11.46 -18.10 25.16
C ASP A 317 -11.62 -16.77 25.92
N LYS A 318 -12.37 -15.80 25.39
CA LYS A 318 -12.76 -14.60 26.15
C LYS A 318 -14.03 -14.91 26.96
N PRO A 319 -14.00 -14.89 28.31
CA PRO A 319 -15.21 -14.97 29.10
C PRO A 319 -16.10 -13.77 28.74
N SER A 320 -17.34 -14.06 28.35
CA SER A 320 -18.38 -13.06 28.13
C SER A 320 -18.50 -12.19 29.38
N SER A 321 -18.08 -10.93 29.28
CA SER A 321 -18.33 -9.94 30.33
C SER A 321 -19.85 -9.70 30.42
N PRO A 322 -20.42 -9.57 31.63
CA PRO A 322 -21.87 -9.56 31.81
C PRO A 322 -22.49 -8.29 31.20
N THR A 323 -23.58 -8.51 30.47
CA THR A 323 -24.44 -7.49 29.89
C THR A 323 -24.90 -6.50 30.98
N MET A 324 -24.69 -5.20 30.74
CA MET A 324 -25.27 -4.12 31.56
C MET A 324 -26.79 -4.05 31.33
N GLU A 325 -27.55 -4.93 31.94
CA GLU A 325 -28.99 -4.74 32.17
C GLU A 325 -29.35 -5.29 33.54
N GLN A 326 -29.23 -4.44 34.57
CA GLN A 326 -30.01 -4.47 35.83
C GLN A 326 -29.49 -3.41 36.81
N LYS A 327 -29.82 -2.14 36.55
CA LYS A 327 -29.93 -1.09 37.59
C LYS A 327 -31.06 -0.12 37.25
N GLN A 328 -32.27 -0.66 37.17
CA GLN A 328 -33.49 0.07 37.50
C GLN A 328 -34.32 -0.89 38.34
N VAL A 329 -34.33 -0.69 39.64
CA VAL A 329 -35.45 -0.80 40.60
C VAL A 329 -34.80 -0.84 41.99
N HIS A 330 -34.68 0.32 42.64
CA HIS A 330 -34.96 0.51 44.08
C HIS A 330 -34.55 1.93 44.46
N GLY A 331 -35.57 2.80 44.55
CA GLY A 331 -35.42 4.19 44.94
C GLY A 331 -36.77 4.85 45.14
N GLN A 332 -37.67 4.20 45.89
CA GLN A 332 -38.86 4.81 46.47
C GLN A 332 -39.27 4.01 47.72
N LEU A 333 -39.59 4.75 48.80
CA LEU A 333 -40.05 4.32 50.13
C LEU A 333 -38.89 3.75 50.99
N LEU A 334 -38.45 4.35 52.09
CA LEU A 334 -39.12 5.19 53.11
C LEU A 334 -38.12 6.21 53.67
#